data_AF-A0AAW4CAK5-F1
#
_entry.id   AF-A0AAW4CAK5-F1
#
_cell.length_a   1.000
_cell.length_b   1.000
_cell.length_c   1.000
_cell.angle_alpha   90.00
_cell.angle_beta   90.00
_cell.angle_gamma   90.00
#
_symmetry.space_group_name_H-M   'P 1'
#
loop_
_entity.id
_entity.type
_entity.pdbx_description
1 polymer ?
#
loop_
_entity_poly.entity_id
_entity_poly.type
_entity_poly.pdbx_seq_one_letter_code
_entity_poly.pdbx_strand_id
1 'polypeptide(L)' 'AVTSTTTDTTEVVKYPQATEDVKESRTVTRTIKYVDKANETKEVATPVTQSVTLTRTNKRNKVTKVVTAGDWSTGT' A
#
# COMPACT_ATOMS: atom_id res chain seq x y z
N ALA A 1 32.20 -39.16 18.78
CA ALA A 1 33.58 -38.72 19.12
C ALA A 1 34.14 -38.02 17.90
N VAL A 2 34.71 -36.81 18.06
CA VAL A 2 35.36 -36.08 16.97
C VAL A 2 36.82 -36.51 16.91
N THR A 3 37.29 -36.87 15.73
CA THR A 3 38.68 -37.29 15.45
C THR A 3 39.36 -36.28 14.55
N SER A 4 40.69 -36.34 14.44
CA SER A 4 41.49 -35.53 13.50
C SER A 4 41.14 -35.77 12.01
N THR A 5 40.31 -36.77 11.71
CA THR A 5 39.82 -37.11 10.38
C THR A 5 38.34 -36.81 10.17
N THR A 6 37.66 -36.23 11.18
CA THR A 6 36.26 -35.82 11.04
C THR A 6 36.18 -34.66 10.05
N THR A 7 35.35 -34.82 9.02
CA THR A 7 35.11 -33.80 7.99
C THR A 7 34.12 -32.76 8.50
N ASP A 8 34.32 -31.50 8.13
CA ASP A 8 33.38 -30.44 8.47
C ASP A 8 32.04 -30.67 7.77
N THR A 9 30.97 -30.58 8.54
CA THR A 9 29.59 -30.55 8.04
C THR A 9 29.00 -29.18 8.30
N THR A 10 28.35 -28.61 7.27
CA THR A 10 27.59 -27.36 7.40
C THR A 10 26.11 -27.68 7.46
N GLU A 11 25.44 -27.23 8.52
CA GLU A 11 23.98 -27.29 8.63
C GLU A 11 23.37 -25.90 8.44
N VAL A 12 22.32 -25.80 7.62
CA VAL A 12 21.60 -24.54 7.37
C VAL A 12 20.21 -24.63 7.98
N VAL A 13 19.97 -23.83 9.03
CA VAL A 13 18.64 -23.70 9.65
C VAL A 13 17.96 -22.44 9.11
N LYS A 14 16.79 -22.61 8.48
CA LYS A 14 15.99 -21.49 7.92
C LYS A 14 14.77 -21.22 8.79
N TYR A 15 14.57 -19.96 9.17
CA TYR A 15 13.39 -19.51 9.90
C TYR A 15 12.51 -18.59 9.02
N PRO A 16 11.18 -18.74 9.07
CA PRO A 16 10.29 -17.78 8.43
C PRO A 16 10.39 -16.42 9.15
N GLN A 17 10.44 -15.34 8.38
CA GLN A 17 10.43 -13.99 8.93
C GLN A 17 8.99 -13.58 9.27
N ALA A 18 8.78 -13.13 10.51
CA ALA A 18 7.49 -12.62 10.93
C ALA A 18 7.10 -11.34 10.16
N THR A 19 5.82 -11.20 9.85
CA THR A 19 5.24 -10.00 9.22
C THR A 19 4.19 -9.35 10.11
N GLU A 20 3.89 -8.09 9.86
CA GLU A 20 2.75 -7.37 10.42
C GLU A 20 2.01 -6.58 9.34
N ASP A 21 0.72 -6.38 9.58
CA ASP A 21 -0.12 -5.57 8.71
C ASP A 21 0.06 -4.08 9.04
N VAL A 22 0.19 -3.28 7.98
CA VAL A 22 0.28 -1.83 8.04
C VAL A 22 -0.83 -1.26 7.16
N LYS A 23 -1.86 -0.71 7.80
CA LYS A 23 -2.98 -0.07 7.08
C LYS A 23 -2.57 1.29 6.56
N GLU A 24 -2.97 1.59 5.32
CA GLU A 24 -2.81 2.91 4.70
C GLU A 24 -4.15 3.37 4.12
N SER A 25 -4.42 4.67 4.20
CA SER A 25 -5.62 5.28 3.65
C SER A 25 -5.26 6.52 2.82
N ARG A 26 -6.00 6.75 1.73
CA ARG A 26 -5.92 7.96 0.91
C ARG A 26 -7.31 8.44 0.55
N THR A 27 -7.55 9.74 0.63
CA THR A 27 -8.79 10.35 0.16
C THR A 27 -8.59 10.89 -1.24
N VAL A 28 -9.46 10.49 -2.15
CA VAL A 28 -9.55 10.98 -3.52
C VAL A 28 -10.77 11.89 -3.62
N THR A 29 -10.59 13.07 -4.21
CA THR A 29 -11.66 14.07 -4.36
C THR A 29 -11.89 14.39 -5.83
N ARG A 30 -13.15 14.30 -6.27
CA ARG A 30 -13.64 14.72 -7.59
C ARG A 30 -14.49 15.98 -7.42
N THR A 31 -14.19 17.02 -8.18
CA THR A 31 -15.00 18.24 -8.25
C THR A 31 -15.68 18.34 -9.61
N ILE A 32 -16.99 18.47 -9.63
CA ILE A 32 -17.82 18.66 -10.82
C ILE A 32 -18.12 20.16 -10.93
N LYS A 33 -17.58 20.80 -11.96
CA LYS A 33 -17.85 22.20 -12.28
C LYS A 33 -18.96 22.30 -13.33
N TYR A 34 -19.83 23.28 -13.18
CA TYR A 34 -20.86 23.61 -14.16
C TYR A 34 -20.47 24.94 -14.81
N VAL A 35 -20.13 24.92 -16.09
CA VAL A 35 -19.59 26.07 -16.81
C VAL A 35 -20.45 26.43 -18.02
N ASP A 36 -20.38 27.69 -18.44
CA ASP A 36 -21.04 28.16 -19.65
C ASP A 36 -20.41 27.50 -20.89
N LYS A 37 -21.24 27.01 -21.83
CA LYS A 37 -20.76 26.32 -23.04
C LYS A 37 -19.90 27.22 -23.95
N ALA A 38 -20.21 28.52 -24.01
CA ALA A 38 -19.46 29.47 -24.82
C ALA A 38 -18.22 30.02 -24.09
N ASN A 39 -18.12 29.81 -22.77
CA ASN A 39 -16.99 30.23 -21.95
C ASN A 39 -16.77 29.30 -20.75
N GLU A 40 -15.89 28.32 -20.90
CA GLU A 40 -15.59 27.31 -19.86
C GLU A 40 -14.95 27.89 -18.58
N THR A 41 -14.52 29.15 -18.59
CA THR A 41 -14.02 29.83 -17.38
C THR A 41 -15.12 30.43 -16.51
N LYS A 42 -16.33 30.59 -17.06
CA LYS A 42 -17.49 31.13 -16.36
C LYS A 42 -18.30 30.01 -15.72
N GLU A 43 -18.23 29.90 -14.40
CA GLU A 43 -19.10 29.00 -13.64
C GLU A 43 -20.55 29.51 -13.63
N VAL A 44 -21.51 28.63 -13.86
CA VAL A 44 -22.95 28.94 -13.93
C VAL A 44 -23.76 28.35 -12.77
N ALA A 45 -23.14 27.48 -11.96
CA ALA A 45 -23.71 26.96 -10.73
C ALA A 45 -22.59 26.55 -9.77
N THR A 46 -22.94 26.35 -8.50
CA THR A 46 -22.00 25.90 -7.46
C THR A 46 -21.42 24.53 -7.80
N PRO A 47 -20.08 24.35 -7.76
CA PRO A 47 -19.46 23.05 -7.99
C PRO A 47 -19.88 22.00 -6.95
N VAL A 48 -20.01 20.74 -7.40
CA VAL A 48 -20.27 19.59 -6.53
C VAL A 48 -18.98 18.84 -6.26
N THR A 49 -18.64 18.67 -4.99
CA THR A 49 -17.46 17.90 -4.56
C THR A 49 -17.88 16.53 -4.05
N GLN A 50 -17.15 15.50 -4.49
CA GLN A 50 -17.33 14.11 -4.09
C GLN A 50 -16.00 13.58 -3.60
N SER A 51 -15.98 12.95 -2.42
CA SER A 51 -14.76 12.40 -1.84
C SER A 51 -14.96 10.94 -1.50
N VAL A 52 -13.95 10.13 -1.81
CA VAL A 52 -13.93 8.71 -1.45
C VAL A 52 -12.60 8.39 -0.77
N THR A 53 -12.66 7.67 0.34
CA THR A 53 -11.47 7.19 1.04
C THR A 53 -11.17 5.76 0.62
N LEU A 54 -10.02 5.57 0.00
CA LEU A 54 -9.48 4.26 -0.37
C LEU A 54 -8.54 3.77 0.73
N THR A 55 -8.52 2.47 0.97
CA THR A 55 -7.66 1.83 1.96
C THR A 55 -6.88 0.68 1.33
N ARG A 56 -5.67 0.40 1.82
CA ARG A 56 -4.92 -0.83 1.52
C ARG A 56 -4.30 -1.39 2.78
N THR A 57 -4.09 -2.71 2.79
CA THR A 57 -3.34 -3.40 3.85
C THR A 57 -1.98 -3.82 3.29
N ASN A 58 -0.92 -3.16 3.73
CA ASN A 58 0.46 -3.51 3.37
C ASN A 58 1.03 -4.53 4.36
N LYS A 59 2.01 -5.33 3.94
CA LYS A 59 2.73 -6.25 4.83
C LYS A 59 4.14 -5.74 5.07
N ARG A 60 4.50 -5.54 6.34
CA ARG A 60 5.87 -5.20 6.76
C ARG A 60 6.57 -6.44 7.30
N ASN A 61 7.78 -6.69 6.81
CA ASN A 61 8.68 -7.66 7.40
C ASN A 61 9.29 -7.11 8.71
N LYS A 62 9.16 -7.83 9.82
CA LYS A 62 9.64 -7.34 11.13
C LYS A 62 11.16 -7.28 11.24
N VAL A 63 11.89 -8.06 10.44
CA VAL A 63 13.36 -8.13 10.43
C VAL A 63 13.92 -7.10 9.47
N THR A 64 13.59 -7.21 8.18
CA THR A 64 14.17 -6.36 7.12
C THR A 64 13.51 -4.99 7.02
N LYS A 65 12.35 -4.80 7.66
CA LYS A 65 11.50 -3.59 7.60
C LYS A 65 10.93 -3.27 6.22
N VAL A 66 11.22 -4.08 5.21
CA VAL A 66 10.64 -3.99 3.85
C VAL A 66 9.12 -4.07 3.94
N VAL A 67 8.44 -3.21 3.18
CA VAL A 67 6.98 -3.15 3.08
C VAL A 67 6.57 -3.59 1.68
N THR A 68 5.73 -4.61 1.60
CA THR A 68 5.06 -5.01 0.36
C THR A 68 3.67 -4.41 0.34
N ALA A 69 3.38 -3.64 -0.70
CA ALA A 69 2.09 -3.00 -0.86
C ALA A 69 0.99 -4.03 -1.15
N GLY A 70 -0.16 -3.86 -0.51
CA GLY A 70 -1.39 -4.54 -0.90
C GLY A 70 -2.17 -3.73 -1.93
N ASP A 71 -3.26 -4.31 -2.43
CA ASP A 71 -4.17 -3.65 -3.34
C ASP A 71 -5.02 -2.58 -2.64
N TRP A 72 -5.34 -1.51 -3.36
CA TRP A 72 -6.28 -0.49 -2.90
C TRP A 72 -7.71 -1.01 -2.99
N SER A 73 -8.54 -0.63 -2.03
CA SER A 73 -9.99 -0.77 -2.12
C SER A 73 -10.54 0.04 -3.29
N THR A 74 -11.67 -0.38 -3.85
CA THR A 74 -12.41 0.41 -4.82
C THR A 74 -13.28 1.46 -4.12
N GLY A 75 -13.43 2.62 -4.74
CA GLY A 75 -14.33 3.66 -4.27
C GLY A 75 -15.68 3.60 -4.97
N THR A 76 -16.78 3.69 -4.21
CA THR A 76 -18.15 3.89 -4.71
C THR A 76 -18.64 5.29 -4.37
#